data_AF-A0A962TIZ6-F1
#
_entry.id   AF-A0A962TIZ6-F1
#
_cell.length_a   1.000
_cell.length_b   1.000
_cell.length_c   1.000
_cell.angle_alpha   90.00
_cell.angle_beta   90.00
_cell.angle_gamma   90.00
#
_symmetry.space_group_name_H-M   'P 1'
#
loop_
_entity.id
_entity.type
_entity.pdbx_description
1 polymer ?
#
loop_
_entity_poly.entity_id
_entity_poly.type
_entity_poly.pdbx_seq_one_letter_code
_entity_poly.pdbx_strand_id
1 'polypeptide(L)'
;MSFHSLNFNLGETIDMLRDTVSAFARKEIAPRAAQIDHDNRFPAELWTQFGDLGLIGMTVDEQYGGVNMGYLAHIVVMEELSRASAAVGLSYGAHSNLCV
;
A
#
# COMPACT_ATOMS: atom_id res chain seq x y z
N MET A 1 -9.84 -16.81 6.77
CA MET A 1 -8.55 -17.06 7.44
C MET A 1 -7.45 -16.79 6.43
N SER A 2 -6.58 -15.81 6.67
CA SER A 2 -5.42 -15.53 5.81
C SER A 2 -4.28 -16.42 6.30
N PHE A 3 -3.97 -17.50 5.59
CA PHE A 3 -2.81 -18.33 5.89
C PHE A 3 -1.55 -17.62 5.39
N HIS A 4 -0.89 -16.86 6.26
CA HIS A 4 0.51 -16.50 6.04
C HIS A 4 1.34 -17.73 6.41
N SER A 5 1.67 -18.59 5.44
CA SER A 5 2.56 -19.73 5.68
C SER A 5 4.00 -19.29 6.02
N LEU A 6 4.29 -17.98 5.94
CA LEU A 6 5.55 -17.35 6.33
C LEU A 6 5.26 -16.17 7.26
N ASN A 7 5.67 -16.28 8.52
CA ASN A 7 5.71 -15.16 9.47
C ASN A 7 7.18 -14.88 9.79
N PHE A 8 7.66 -13.70 9.39
CA PHE A 8 9.05 -13.26 9.59
C PHE A 8 9.29 -12.53 10.92
N ASN A 9 8.25 -12.40 11.75
CA ASN A 9 8.29 -11.67 13.02
C ASN A 9 8.85 -10.26 12.86
N LEU A 10 8.22 -9.44 12.01
CA LEU A 10 8.71 -8.12 11.63
C LEU A 10 8.48 -7.05 12.72
N GLY A 11 7.82 -7.43 13.81
CA GLY A 11 7.48 -6.57 14.94
C GLY A 11 6.07 -5.99 14.82
N GLU A 12 5.49 -5.65 15.97
CA GLU A 12 4.08 -5.29 16.10
C GLU A 12 3.67 -4.11 15.20
N THR A 13 4.53 -3.11 15.03
CA THR A 13 4.25 -1.95 14.18
C THR A 13 4.08 -2.33 12.71
N ILE A 14 4.98 -3.16 12.17
CA ILE A 14 4.91 -3.58 10.76
C ILE A 14 3.78 -4.58 10.55
N ASP A 15 3.50 -5.43 11.55
CA ASP A 15 2.39 -6.38 11.49
C ASP A 15 1.04 -5.64 11.50
N MET A 16 0.87 -4.62 12.34
CA MET A 16 -0.32 -3.76 12.31
C MET A 16 -0.47 -2.98 11.00
N LEU A 17 0.64 -2.47 10.44
CA LEU A 17 0.64 -1.83 9.13
C LEU A 17 0.17 -2.81 8.04
N ARG A 18 0.73 -4.03 8.03
CA ARG A 18 0.35 -5.09 7.10
C ARG A 18 -1.14 -5.39 7.19
N ASP A 19 -1.66 -5.61 8.40
CA ASP A 19 -3.07 -5.94 8.60
C ASP A 19 -3.99 -4.80 8.15
N THR A 20 -3.62 -3.56 8.46
CA THR A 20 -4.37 -2.36 8.06
C THR A 20 -4.42 -2.22 6.54
N VAL A 21 -3.27 -2.31 5.87
CA VAL A 21 -3.20 -2.19 4.40
C VAL A 21 -3.85 -3.39 3.72
N SER A 22 -3.69 -4.61 4.24
CA SER A 22 -4.35 -5.80 3.69
C SER A 22 -5.88 -5.69 3.78
N ALA A 23 -6.42 -5.19 4.90
CA ALA A 23 -7.85 -4.96 5.07
C ALA A 23 -8.36 -3.88 4.11
N PHE A 24 -7.65 -2.76 3.99
CA PHE A 24 -7.97 -1.70 3.04
C PHE A 24 -7.95 -2.21 1.59
N ALA A 25 -6.88 -2.89 1.18
CA ALA A 25 -6.70 -3.40 -0.18
C ALA A 25 -7.79 -4.40 -0.56
N ARG A 26 -8.18 -5.31 0.35
CA ARG A 26 -9.28 -6.27 0.14
C ARG A 26 -10.64 -5.58 0.00
N LYS A 27 -10.86 -4.49 0.74
CA LYS A 27 -12.16 -3.80 0.77
C LYS A 27 -12.33 -2.81 -0.39
N GLU A 28 -11.29 -2.02 -0.68
CA GLU A 28 -11.39 -0.86 -1.56
C GLU A 28 -10.77 -1.10 -2.95
N ILE A 29 -9.72 -1.95 -3.05
CA ILE A 29 -8.98 -2.16 -4.30
C ILE A 29 -9.39 -3.46 -5.00
N ALA A 30 -9.34 -4.60 -4.30
CA ALA A 30 -9.55 -5.92 -4.89
C ALA A 30 -10.88 -6.07 -5.66
N PRO A 31 -12.03 -5.52 -5.19
CA PRO A 31 -13.29 -5.61 -5.94
C PRO A 31 -13.28 -4.85 -7.27
N ARG A 32 -12.36 -3.89 -7.44
CA ARG A 32 -12.30 -2.98 -8.59
C ARG A 32 -11.17 -3.33 -9.55
N ALA A 33 -10.24 -4.22 -9.17
CA ALA A 33 -9.03 -4.54 -9.92
C ALA A 33 -9.29 -4.91 -11.38
N ALA A 34 -10.22 -5.83 -11.64
CA ALA A 34 -10.55 -6.26 -13.01
C ALA A 34 -11.13 -5.12 -13.87
N GLN A 35 -11.89 -4.20 -13.26
CA GLN A 35 -12.42 -3.05 -13.97
C GLN A 35 -11.33 -2.02 -14.27
N ILE A 36 -10.40 -1.78 -13.35
CA ILE A 36 -9.23 -0.89 -13.56
C ILE A 36 -8.43 -1.37 -14.77
N ASP A 37 -8.17 -2.67 -14.85
CA ASP A 37 -7.42 -3.28 -15.95
C ASP A 37 -8.20 -3.18 -17.28
N HIS A 38 -9.50 -3.49 -17.27
CA HIS A 38 -10.35 -3.42 -18.47
C HIS A 38 -10.48 -1.99 -19.01
N ASP A 39 -10.73 -1.02 -18.13
CA ASP A 39 -10.97 0.37 -18.51
C ASP A 39 -9.64 1.13 -18.74
N ASN A 40 -8.49 0.49 -18.43
CA ASN A 40 -7.16 1.06 -18.48
C ASN A 40 -7.08 2.44 -17.79
N ARG A 41 -7.72 2.55 -16.63
CA ARG A 41 -7.90 3.81 -15.92
C ARG A 41 -7.66 3.67 -14.42
N PHE A 42 -6.68 4.41 -13.93
CA PHE A 42 -6.44 4.49 -12.49
C PHE A 42 -7.55 5.28 -11.77
N PRO A 43 -8.10 4.75 -10.66
CA PRO A 43 -9.08 5.43 -9.82
C PRO A 43 -8.41 6.51 -8.95
N ALA A 44 -8.51 7.77 -9.36
CA ALA A 44 -7.80 8.89 -8.75
C ALA A 44 -8.13 9.10 -7.26
N GLU A 45 -9.32 8.70 -6.81
CA GLU A 45 -9.74 8.76 -5.41
C GLU A 45 -8.88 7.92 -4.46
N LEU A 46 -8.18 6.89 -4.98
CA LEU A 46 -7.25 6.11 -4.17
C LEU A 46 -6.10 6.97 -3.64
N TRP A 47 -5.69 8.04 -4.34
CA TRP A 47 -4.60 8.91 -3.87
C TRP A 47 -4.95 9.61 -2.57
N THR A 48 -6.17 10.12 -2.44
CA THR A 48 -6.65 10.72 -1.19
C THR A 48 -6.66 9.67 -0.08
N GLN A 49 -7.19 8.48 -0.36
CA GLN A 49 -7.24 7.40 0.64
C GLN A 49 -5.85 6.92 1.08
N PHE A 50 -4.88 6.84 0.16
CA PHE A 50 -3.49 6.53 0.50
C PHE A 50 -2.86 7.62 1.36
N GLY A 51 -3.13 8.89 1.07
CA GLY A 51 -2.69 10.03 1.87
C GLY A 51 -3.26 10.00 3.28
N ASP A 52 -4.57 9.76 3.41
CA ASP A 52 -5.27 9.67 4.71
C ASP A 52 -4.74 8.52 5.58
N LEU A 53 -4.25 7.45 4.95
CA LEU A 53 -3.61 6.31 5.62
C LEU A 53 -2.09 6.49 5.85
N GLY A 54 -1.50 7.61 5.41
CA GLY A 54 -0.06 7.89 5.56
C GLY A 54 0.84 7.07 4.63
N LEU A 55 0.31 6.45 3.58
CA LEU A 55 1.05 5.50 2.74
C LEU A 55 1.94 6.16 1.69
N ILE A 56 1.65 7.41 1.30
CA ILE A 56 2.36 8.05 0.17
C ILE A 56 3.76 8.58 0.51
N GLY A 57 4.12 8.62 1.80
CA GLY A 57 5.40 9.15 2.30
C GLY A 57 6.11 8.22 3.28
N MET A 58 6.14 6.90 3.00
CA MET A 58 6.65 5.86 3.91
C MET A 58 8.07 6.10 4.40
N THR A 59 8.95 6.61 3.53
CA THR A 59 10.38 6.84 3.80
C THR A 59 10.72 8.31 3.94
N VAL A 60 9.72 9.18 3.90
CA VAL A 60 9.89 10.63 4.03
C VAL A 60 9.90 11.01 5.51
N ASP A 61 10.70 12.00 5.85
CA ASP A 61 10.76 12.58 7.19
C ASP A 61 9.40 13.22 7.59
N GLU A 62 9.01 13.06 8.86
CA GLU A 62 7.79 13.62 9.43
C GLU A 62 7.69 15.14 9.27
N GLN A 63 8.82 15.86 9.24
CA GLN A 63 8.83 17.32 9.04
C GLN A 63 8.23 17.75 7.67
N TYR A 64 8.17 16.83 6.70
CA TYR A 64 7.56 17.03 5.39
C TYR A 64 6.21 16.31 5.24
N GLY A 65 5.65 15.79 6.34
CA GLY A 65 4.39 15.04 6.34
C GLY A 65 4.53 13.55 6.00
N GLY A 66 5.77 13.02 6.01
CA GLY A 66 6.02 11.58 5.89
C GLY A 66 5.84 10.83 7.22
N VAL A 67 6.14 9.54 7.22
CA VAL A 67 6.04 8.67 8.40
C VAL A 67 7.37 8.02 8.82
N ASN A 68 8.44 8.22 8.04
CA ASN A 68 9.81 7.75 8.32
C ASN A 68 9.91 6.30 8.84
N MET A 69 9.10 5.38 8.30
CA MET A 69 9.06 3.98 8.73
C MET A 69 10.09 3.08 8.02
N GLY A 70 10.78 3.61 7.02
CA GLY A 70 11.84 2.93 6.27
C GLY A 70 11.33 1.93 5.22
N TYR A 71 12.28 1.37 4.45
CA TYR A 71 11.98 0.58 3.25
C TYR A 71 11.30 -0.77 3.54
N LEU A 72 11.52 -1.38 4.70
CA LEU A 72 10.84 -2.64 5.03
C LEU A 72 9.34 -2.43 5.17
N ALA A 73 8.93 -1.39 5.91
CA ALA A 73 7.52 -1.01 6.01
C ALA A 73 6.95 -0.65 4.64
N HIS A 74 7.70 0.10 3.82
CA HIS A 74 7.30 0.45 2.47
C HIS A 74 7.03 -0.76 1.58
N ILE A 75 7.92 -1.76 1.60
CA ILE A 75 7.76 -3.01 0.83
C ILE A 75 6.52 -3.79 1.30
N VAL A 76 6.22 -3.80 2.60
CA VAL A 76 5.00 -4.44 3.12
C VAL A 76 3.75 -3.77 2.55
N VAL A 77 3.71 -2.43 2.51
CA VAL A 77 2.59 -1.70 1.87
C VAL A 77 2.49 -2.06 0.38
N MET A 78 3.62 -2.03 -0.34
CA MET A 78 3.68 -2.39 -1.76
C MET A 78 3.18 -3.81 -2.02
N GLU A 79 3.55 -4.77 -1.17
CA GLU A 79 3.13 -6.17 -1.24
C GLU A 79 1.60 -6.30 -1.11
N GLU A 80 1.01 -5.68 -0.09
CA GLU A 80 -0.43 -5.79 0.18
C GLU A 80 -1.27 -5.08 -0.88
N LEU A 81 -0.85 -3.91 -1.37
CA LEU A 81 -1.54 -3.20 -2.46
C LEU A 81 -1.45 -3.99 -3.78
N SER A 82 -0.26 -4.50 -4.11
CA SER A 82 -0.04 -5.29 -5.33
C SER A 82 -0.80 -6.62 -5.32
N ARG A 83 -0.99 -7.21 -4.14
CA ARG A 83 -1.81 -8.42 -3.95
C ARG A 83 -3.27 -8.19 -4.35
N ALA A 84 -3.78 -6.96 -4.21
CA ALA A 84 -5.14 -6.60 -4.63
C ALA A 84 -5.22 -6.16 -6.10
N SER A 85 -4.28 -5.35 -6.57
CA SER A 85 -4.16 -4.96 -7.99
C SER A 85 -2.72 -4.56 -8.31
N ALA A 86 -2.11 -5.25 -9.29
CA ALA A 86 -0.75 -4.95 -9.72
C ALA A 86 -0.63 -3.55 -10.37
N ALA A 87 -1.64 -3.12 -11.13
CA ALA A 87 -1.67 -1.78 -11.73
C ALA A 87 -1.69 -0.67 -10.67
N VAL A 88 -2.48 -0.86 -9.61
CA VAL A 88 -2.53 0.06 -8.47
C VAL A 88 -1.23 0.05 -7.69
N GLY A 89 -0.70 -1.14 -7.37
CA GLY A 89 0.57 -1.31 -6.68
C GLY A 89 1.72 -0.62 -7.41
N LEU A 90 1.86 -0.82 -8.73
CA LEU A 90 2.89 -0.15 -9.54
C LEU A 90 2.75 1.38 -9.52
N SER A 91 1.52 1.89 -9.66
CA SER A 91 1.28 3.34 -9.62
C SER A 91 1.68 3.93 -8.26
N TYR A 92 1.28 3.26 -7.17
CA TYR A 92 1.67 3.60 -5.81
C TYR A 92 3.20 3.58 -5.64
N GLY A 93 3.88 2.53 -6.10
CA GLY A 93 5.34 2.41 -6.00
C GLY A 93 6.08 3.50 -6.78
N ALA A 94 5.61 3.83 -7.99
CA ALA A 94 6.19 4.92 -8.77
C ALA A 94 6.05 6.27 -8.06
N HIS A 95 4.92 6.54 -7.41
CA HIS A 95 4.72 7.76 -6.64
C HIS A 95 5.56 7.77 -5.35
N SER A 96 5.34 6.79 -4.48
CA SER A 96 5.87 6.78 -3.10
C SER A 96 7.34 6.38 -2.97
N ASN A 97 7.98 5.85 -4.03
CA ASN A 97 9.38 5.42 -4.02
C ASN A 97 10.25 6.09 -5.09
N LEU A 98 9.74 6.23 -6.33
CA LEU A 98 10.56 6.77 -7.43
C LEU A 98 10.52 8.30 -7.50
N CYS A 99 9.39 8.89 -7.09
CA CYS A 99 9.19 10.34 -7.13
C CYS A 99 9.45 11.00 -5.77
N VAL A 100 8.78 10.48 -4.73
CA VAL A 100 8.82 10.98 -3.34
C VAL A 100 9.94 10.28 -2.57
#